data_AF-X8DZI2-F1
#
_entry.id   AF-X8DZI2-F1
#
_cell.length_a   1.000
_cell.length_b   1.000
_cell.length_c   1.000
_cell.angle_alpha   90.00
_cell.angle_beta   90.00
_cell.angle_gamma   90.00
#
_symmetry.space_group_name_H-M   'P 1'
#
loop_
_entity.id
_entity.type
_entity.pdbx_description
1 polymer ?
#
loop_
_entity_poly.entity_id
_entity_poly.type
_entity_poly.pdbx_seq_one_letter_code
_entity_poly.pdbx_strand_id
1 'polypeptide(L)' 'MMVAAAEAIFSVVGDDLAPDRIVPSPLDPRVAAAVAAAVSAASDTAE' A
#
# COMPACT_ATOMS: atom_id res chain seq x y z
N MET A 1 -0.11 0.27 -12.32
CA MET A 1 -0.78 1.06 -11.25
C MET A 1 -1.38 0.19 -10.14
N MET A 2 -2.30 -0.76 -10.40
CA MET A 2 -2.91 -1.58 -9.32
C MET A 2 -1.89 -2.37 -8.49
N VAL A 3 -0.84 -2.89 -9.13
CA VAL A 3 0.22 -3.64 -8.44
C VAL A 3 0.97 -2.74 -7.44
N ALA A 4 1.32 -1.50 -7.81
CA ALA A 4 1.97 -0.55 -6.91
C ALA A 4 1.10 -0.20 -5.69
N ALA A 5 -0.22 -0.08 -5.88
CA ALA A 5 -1.15 0.11 -4.77
C ALA A 5 -1.15 -1.10 -3.81
N ALA A 6 -1.14 -2.32 -4.36
CA ALA A 6 -1.10 -3.54 -3.56
C ALA A 6 0.21 -3.67 -2.76
N GLU A 7 1.36 -3.34 -3.38
CA GLU A 7 2.67 -3.30 -2.70
C GLU A 7 2.69 -2.27 -1.57
N ALA A 8 2.10 -1.09 -1.79
CA ALA A 8 1.99 -0.07 -0.75
C ALA A 8 1.14 -0.56 0.43
N ILE A 9 -0.02 -1.18 0.18
CA ILE A 9 -0.87 -1.76 1.23
C ILE A 9 -0.11 -2.82 2.04
N PHE A 10 0.63 -3.70 1.36
CA PHE A 10 1.47 -4.71 2.01
C PHE A 10 2.55 -4.07 2.90
N SER A 11 3.22 -3.02 2.40
CA SER A 11 4.26 -2.33 3.17
C SER A 11 3.76 -1.69 4.47
N VAL A 12 2.48 -1.28 4.52
CA VAL A 12 1.87 -0.70 5.72
C VAL A 12 1.61 -1.74 6.81
N VAL A 13 1.27 -2.99 6.43
CA VAL A 13 1.13 -4.07 7.40
C VAL A 13 2.48 -4.49 7.96
N GLY A 14 3.51 -4.60 7.10
CA GLY A 14 4.89 -4.87 7.50
C GLY A 14 5.04 -6.00 8.51
N ASP A 15 5.59 -5.68 9.68
CA ASP A 15 5.88 -6.64 10.75
C ASP A 15 4.63 -7.14 11.50
N ASP A 16 3.47 -6.49 11.31
CA ASP A 16 2.19 -6.92 11.91
C ASP A 16 1.51 -8.06 11.11
N LEU A 17 2.18 -8.59 10.08
CA LEU A 17 1.63 -9.64 9.23
C LEU A 17 1.39 -10.93 10.03
N ALA A 18 0.14 -11.38 10.04
CA ALA A 18 -0.27 -12.61 10.69
C ALA A 18 -1.33 -13.35 9.84
N PRO A 19 -1.58 -14.65 10.06
CA PRO A 19 -2.60 -15.40 9.31
C PRO A 19 -4.00 -14.77 9.35
N ASP A 20 -4.35 -14.07 10.42
CA ASP A 20 -5.59 -13.34 10.64
C ASP A 20 -5.49 -11.83 10.36
N ARG A 21 -4.29 -11.34 9.99
CA ARG A 21 -3.99 -9.93 9.72
C ARG A 21 -3.06 -9.81 8.51
N ILE A 22 -3.62 -10.10 7.34
CA ILE A 22 -2.88 -10.07 6.06
C ILE A 22 -2.90 -8.70 5.37
N VAL A 23 -3.76 -7.79 5.83
CA VAL A 23 -3.90 -6.41 5.34
C VAL A 23 -4.02 -5.47 6.54
N PRO A 24 -3.60 -4.19 6.39
CA PRO A 24 -3.81 -3.19 7.44
C PRO A 24 -5.31 -2.90 7.62
N SER A 25 -5.66 -2.28 8.75
CA SER A 25 -7.03 -1.80 8.95
C SER A 25 -7.42 -0.82 7.83
N PRO A 26 -8.64 -0.91 7.26
CA PRO A 26 -9.12 0.07 6.28
C PRO A 26 -9.18 1.51 6.82
N LEU A 27 -9.18 1.67 8.15
CA LEU A 27 -9.18 2.97 8.84
C LEU A 27 -7.79 3.38 9.35
N ASP A 28 -6.74 2.63 9.00
CA ASP A 28 -5.37 3.02 9.31
C ASP A 28 -5.01 4.27 8.48
N PRO A 29 -4.72 5.42 9.14
CA PRO A 29 -4.48 6.68 8.43
C PRO A 29 -3.23 6.65 7.55
N ARG A 30 -2.34 5.67 7.72
CA ARG A 30 -1.12 5.50 6.92
C ARG A 30 -1.41 5.01 5.50
N VAL A 31 -2.51 4.27 5.29
CA VAL A 31 -2.79 3.58 4.02
C VAL A 31 -3.00 4.56 2.87
N ALA A 32 -3.85 5.58 3.07
CA ALA A 32 -4.22 6.51 2.01
C ALA A 32 -3.01 7.26 1.44
N ALA A 33 -2.14 7.77 2.31
CA ALA A 33 -0.94 8.50 1.89
C ALA A 33 0.07 7.58 1.18
N ALA A 34 0.30 6.38 1.71
CA ALA A 34 1.25 5.42 1.13
C ALA A 34 0.81 4.96 -0.28
N VAL A 35 -0.47 4.63 -0.46
CA VAL A 35 -1.00 4.19 -1.75
C VAL A 35 -0.96 5.33 -2.78
N ALA A 36 -1.36 6.54 -2.40
CA ALA A 36 -1.33 7.68 -3.30
C ALA A 36 0.09 7.98 -3.81
N ALA A 37 1.09 7.98 -2.93
CA ALA A 37 2.48 8.18 -3.29
C ALA A 37 3.00 7.09 -4.26
N ALA A 38 2.72 5.81 -3.95
CA ALA A 38 3.16 4.69 -4.78
C ALA A 38 2.51 4.70 -6.18
N VAL A 39 1.21 5.00 -6.27
CA VAL A 39 0.50 5.08 -7.55
C VAL A 39 1.00 6.25 -8.38
N SER A 40 1.26 7.41 -7.77
CA SER A 40 1.86 8.56 -8.48
C SER A 40 3.21 8.19 -9.07
N ALA A 41 4.13 7.64 -8.26
CA ALA A 41 5.47 7.25 -8.71
C ALA A 41 5.44 6.21 -9.85
N ALA A 42 4.51 5.25 -9.77
CA ALA A 42 4.33 4.23 -10.80
C ALA A 42 3.63 4.75 -12.07
N SER A 43 3.04 5.94 -12.03
CA SER A 43 2.43 6.59 -13.19
C SER A 43 3.46 7.46 -13.93
N ASP A 44 4.37 8.10 -13.20
CA ASP A 44 5.44 8.94 -13.75
C ASP A 44 6.54 8.11 -14.46
N THR A 45 6.65 6.81 -14.16
CA THR A 45 7.61 5.89 -14.81
C THR A 45 7.06 5.22 -16.07
N ALA A 46 5.81 5.50 -16.46
CA ALA A 46 5.16 4.90 -17.62
C ALA A 46 5.32 5.70 -18.93
N GLU A 47 6.21 6.69 -18.96
CA GLU A 47 6.61 7.47 -20.14
C GLU A 47 7.92 6.94 -20.75
#